data_AF-A0A436FF91-F1
#
_entry.id   AF-A0A436FF91-F1
#
_cell.length_a   1.000
_cell.length_b   1.000
_cell.length_c   1.000
_cell.angle_alpha   90.00
_cell.angle_beta   90.00
_cell.angle_gamma   90.00
#
_symmetry.space_group_name_H-M   'P 1'
#
loop_
_entity.id
_entity.type
_entity.pdbx_description
1 polymer ?
#
loop_
_entity_poly.entity_id
_entity_poly.type
_entity_poly.pdbx_seq_one_letter_code
_entity_poly.pdbx_strand_id
1 'polypeptide(L)' 'EGARLQTFAYYTSGPGIGEDIASLLALVAAGRLETRVALTVPWTDIAQALDALRQRSFSGKAVLTITG' A
#
# COMPACT_ATOMS: atom_id res chain seq x y z
N GLU A 1 -18.52 -8.36 6.26
CA GLU A 1 -17.25 -8.48 5.51
C GLU A 1 -16.17 -7.69 6.26
N GLY A 2 -14.96 -8.24 6.44
CA GLY A 2 -13.96 -7.69 7.38
C GLY A 2 -12.61 -7.34 6.73
N ALA A 3 -11.90 -6.38 7.35
CA ALA A 3 -10.51 -6.06 7.02
C ALA A 3 -9.63 -7.30 7.24
N ARG A 4 -8.84 -7.67 6.22
CA ARG A 4 -7.99 -8.86 6.21
C ARG A 4 -6.70 -8.60 5.46
N LEU A 5 -5.65 -9.32 5.82
CA LEU A 5 -4.45 -9.42 4.99
C LEU A 5 -4.65 -10.46 3.91
N GLN A 6 -4.20 -10.15 2.70
CA GLN A 6 -4.13 -11.10 1.59
C GLN A 6 -2.81 -10.92 0.86
N THR A 7 -2.26 -12.03 0.38
CA THR A 7 -1.09 -12.00 -0.49
C THR A 7 -1.45 -11.35 -1.81
N PHE A 8 -0.65 -10.37 -2.23
CA PHE A 8 -0.70 -9.82 -3.57
C PHE A 8 0.39 -10.47 -4.43
N ALA A 9 -0.02 -11.31 -5.39
CA ALA A 9 0.87 -12.06 -6.27
C ALA A 9 1.19 -11.25 -7.53
N TYR A 10 2.16 -10.34 -7.46
CA TYR A 10 2.51 -9.45 -8.59
C TYR A 10 3.10 -10.18 -9.82
N TYR A 11 3.59 -11.41 -9.66
CA TYR A 11 4.13 -12.23 -10.75
C TYR A 11 3.05 -12.78 -11.69
N THR A 12 1.77 -12.66 -11.35
CA THR A 12 0.66 -13.03 -12.24
C THR A 12 0.19 -11.87 -13.12
N SER A 13 0.76 -10.68 -12.93
CA SER A 13 0.34 -9.44 -13.61
C SER A 13 0.82 -9.31 -15.07
N GLY A 14 1.53 -10.32 -15.61
CA GLY A 14 2.04 -10.33 -16.98
C GLY A 14 3.39 -9.63 -17.15
N PRO A 15 4.00 -9.72 -18.35
CA PRO A 15 5.37 -9.25 -18.58
C PRO A 15 5.54 -7.71 -18.50
N GLY A 16 4.46 -6.94 -18.60
CA GLY A 16 4.48 -5.47 -18.63
C GLY A 16 4.55 -4.77 -17.26
N ILE A 17 4.47 -5.50 -16.14
CA ILE A 17 4.39 -4.88 -14.81
C ILE A 17 5.56 -3.95 -14.49
N GLY A 18 6.77 -4.26 -15.00
CA GLY A 18 7.93 -3.39 -14.83
C GLY A 18 7.77 -2.04 -15.55
N GLU A 19 7.24 -2.06 -16.77
CA GLU A 19 6.99 -0.86 -17.59
C GLU A 19 5.87 -0.01 -17.00
N ASP A 20 4.81 -0.66 -16.49
CA ASP A 20 3.71 0.02 -15.80
C ASP A 20 4.19 0.71 -14.52
N ILE A 21 5.00 0.03 -13.70
CA ILE A 21 5.61 0.62 -12.50
C ILE A 21 6.53 1.78 -12.87
N ALA A 22 7.36 1.63 -13.91
CA ALA A 22 8.24 2.70 -14.38
C ALA A 22 7.43 3.94 -14.81
N SER A 23 6.29 3.74 -15.49
CA SER A 23 5.38 4.82 -15.89
C SER A 23 4.79 5.55 -14.68
N LEU A 24 4.36 4.82 -13.65
CA LEU A 24 3.85 5.42 -12.41
C LEU A 24 4.95 6.21 -11.67
N LEU A 25 6.17 5.66 -11.60
CA LEU A 25 7.31 6.34 -10.97
C LEU A 25 7.69 7.63 -11.71
N ALA A 26 7.63 7.64 -13.05
CA ALA A 26 7.86 8.84 -13.84
C ALA A 26 6.84 9.94 -13.52
N LEU A 27 5.56 9.59 -13.31
CA LEU A 27 4.54 10.55 -12.88
C LEU A 27 4.80 11.09 -11.47
N VAL A 28 5.27 10.26 -10.53
CA VAL A 28 5.66 10.70 -9.18
C VAL A 28 6.84 11.67 -9.25
N ALA A 29 7.89 11.31 -9.99
CA ALA A 29 9.08 12.15 -10.16
C ALA A 29 8.75 13.51 -10.80
N ALA A 30 7.78 13.54 -11.72
CA ALA A 30 7.28 14.76 -12.35
C ALA A 30 6.29 15.56 -11.46
N GLY A 31 5.97 15.11 -10.25
CA GLY A 31 4.96 15.75 -9.39
C GLY A 31 3.53 15.66 -9.92
N ARG A 32 3.26 14.77 -10.89
CA ARG A 32 1.96 14.57 -11.53
C ARG A 32 1.13 13.46 -10.89
N LEU A 33 1.72 12.70 -9.97
CA LEU A 33 1.06 11.68 -9.17
C LEU A 33 1.52 11.79 -7.72
N GLU A 34 0.58 12.00 -6.80
CA GLU A 34 0.83 12.00 -5.36
C GLU A 34 0.58 10.62 -4.75
N THR A 35 1.53 10.08 -4.00
CA THR A 35 1.42 8.79 -3.32
C THR A 35 1.20 8.96 -1.83
N ARG A 36 -0.06 9.07 -1.40
CA ARG A 36 -0.39 9.24 0.02
C ARG A 36 -0.23 7.96 0.83
N VAL A 37 0.54 8.04 1.92
CA VAL A 37 0.54 7.09 3.04
C VAL A 37 -0.22 7.75 4.19
N ALA A 38 -1.31 7.11 4.62
CA ALA A 38 -2.23 7.68 5.60
C ALA A 38 -2.01 7.12 7.01
N LEU A 39 -1.36 5.97 7.12
CA LEU A 39 -0.98 5.35 8.37
C LEU A 39 0.36 4.63 8.18
N THR A 40 1.28 4.80 9.13
CA THR A 40 2.52 4.02 9.20
C THR A 40 2.68 3.53 10.62
N VAL A 41 2.69 2.22 10.80
CA VAL A 41 2.84 1.57 12.12
C VAL A 41 3.75 0.35 11.99
N PRO A 42 4.41 -0.09 13.08
CA PRO A 42 5.15 -1.34 13.09
C PRO A 42 4.28 -2.54 12.73
N TRP A 43 4.89 -3.59 12.17
CA TRP A 43 4.21 -4.86 11.88
C TRP A 43 3.57 -5.49 13.12
N THR A 44 4.17 -5.28 14.30
CA THR A 44 3.63 -5.74 15.59
C THR A 44 2.27 -5.13 15.93
N ASP A 45 1.95 -3.98 15.33
CA ASP A 45 0.75 -3.20 15.64
C ASP A 45 -0.35 -3.39 14.58
N ILE A 46 -0.31 -4.52 13.86
CA ILE A 46 -1.24 -4.82 12.77
C ILE A 46 -2.72 -4.76 13.17
N ALA A 47 -3.06 -5.11 14.42
CA ALA A 47 -4.43 -5.02 14.93
C ALA A 47 -4.97 -3.59 14.83
N GLN A 48 -4.16 -2.60 15.18
CA GLN A 48 -4.52 -1.18 15.08
C GLN A 48 -4.80 -0.79 13.62
N ALA A 49 -3.96 -1.21 12.68
CA ALA A 49 -4.13 -0.89 11.27
C ALA A 49 -5.40 -1.54 10.68
N LEU A 50 -5.70 -2.80 11.05
CA LEU A 50 -6.90 -3.49 10.60
C LEU A 50 -8.17 -2.88 11.19
N ASP A 51 -8.13 -2.45 12.45
CA ASP A 51 -9.26 -1.77 13.10
C ASP A 51 -9.53 -0.42 12.45
N ALA A 52 -8.50 0.39 12.21
CA ALA A 52 -8.62 1.66 11.50
C ALA A 52 -9.16 1.48 10.07
N LEU A 53 -8.72 0.42 9.36
CA LEU A 53 -9.25 0.09 8.04
C LEU A 53 -10.73 -0.33 8.10
N ARG A 54 -11.10 -1.16 9.08
CA ARG A 54 -12.49 -1.61 9.28
C ARG A 54 -13.42 -0.43 9.60
N GLN A 55 -12.94 0.52 10.40
CA GLN A 55 -13.67 1.73 10.77
C GLN A 55 -13.64 2.82 9.68
N ARG A 56 -12.90 2.61 8.58
CA ARG A 56 -12.67 3.58 7.50
C ARG A 56 -12.13 4.92 8.04
N SER A 57 -11.25 4.85 9.04
CA SER A 57 -10.74 6.03 9.76
C SER A 57 -9.68 6.83 9.00
N PHE A 58 -9.23 6.35 7.84
CA PHE A 58 -8.30 7.07 6.97
C PHE A 58 -8.63 6.84 5.49
N SER A 59 -8.21 7.79 4.65
CA SER A 59 -8.22 7.66 3.19
C SER A 59 -6.80 7.55 2.67
N GLY A 60 -6.49 6.47 1.96
CA GLY A 60 -5.15 6.18 1.44
C GLY A 60 -4.63 4.82 1.88
N LYS A 61 -3.31 4.69 1.96
CA LYS A 61 -2.63 3.41 2.27
C LYS A 61 -2.20 3.37 3.74
N ALA A 62 -2.40 2.22 4.38
CA ALA A 62 -1.69 1.86 5.61
C ALA A 62 -0.42 1.08 5.24
N VAL A 63 0.72 1.48 5.77
CA VAL A 63 2.02 0.83 5.57
C VAL A 63 2.46 0.24 6.91
N LEU A 64 2.74 -1.07 6.90
CA LEU A 64 3.28 -1.78 8.06
C LEU A 64 4.79 -1.89 7.91
N THR A 65 5.55 -1.37 8.86
CA THR A 65 7.02 -1.38 8.82
C THR A 65 7.57 -2.60 9.55
N ILE A 66 8.58 -3.24 8.95
CA ILE A 66 9.33 -4.33 9.58
C ILE A 66 10.73 -3.78 9.82
N THR A 67 11.14 -3.71 11.08
CA THR A 67 12.53 -3.45 11.46
C THR A 67 13.23 -4.78 11.64
N GLY A 68 14.41 -4.92 11.05
CA GLY A 68 15.29 -6.08 11.25
C GLY A 68 15.96 -6.08 12.61
#